data_AF-A0A7C1K479-F1
#
_entry.id   AF-A0A7C1K479-F1
#
_cell.length_a   1.000
_cell.length_b   1.000
_cell.length_c   1.000
_cell.angle_alpha   90.00
_cell.angle_beta   90.00
_cell.angle_gamma   90.00
#
_symmetry.space_group_name_H-M   'P 1'
#
loop_
_entity.id
_entity.type
_entity.pdbx_description
1 polymer ?
#
loop_
_entity_poly.entity_id
_entity_poly.type
_entity_poly.pdbx_seq_one_letter_code
_entity_poly.pdbx_strand_id
1 'polypeptide(L)'
;MATLADRLLQTLKKHRFQPVTLEGNGYVLEIRPYHGKLEAGFILWRMEAGQLVPVASGHTENRHLLTAEGFALQLPPDIEHTIASLLQRGR
;
A
#
# COMPACT_ATOMS: atom_id res chain seq x y z
N MET A 1 -13.18 0.28 -13.35
CA MET A 1 -11.92 0.90 -12.87
C MET A 1 -11.31 0.00 -11.79
N ALA A 2 -9.99 -0.17 -11.76
CA ALA A 2 -9.31 -0.93 -10.70
C ALA A 2 -9.17 -0.06 -9.44
N THR A 3 -9.59 -0.58 -8.29
CA THR A 3 -9.49 0.08 -6.98
C THR A 3 -8.04 0.16 -6.50
N LEU A 4 -7.75 0.95 -5.46
CA LEU A 4 -6.41 0.97 -4.86
C LEU A 4 -6.03 -0.42 -4.29
N ALA A 5 -6.99 -1.12 -3.67
CA ALA A 5 -6.82 -2.49 -3.20
C ALA A 5 -6.45 -3.45 -4.35
N ASP A 6 -7.15 -3.35 -5.49
CA ASP A 6 -6.80 -4.15 -6.68
C ASP A 6 -5.36 -3.87 -7.11
N ARG A 7 -4.93 -2.61 -7.14
CA ARG A 7 -3.57 -2.23 -7.56
C ARG A 7 -2.49 -2.75 -6.62
N LEU A 8 -2.68 -2.65 -5.30
CA LEU A 8 -1.75 -3.18 -4.30
C LEU A 8 -1.55 -4.69 -4.46
N LEU A 9 -2.65 -5.44 -4.58
CA LEU A 9 -2.60 -6.88 -4.78
C LEU A 9 -1.95 -7.25 -6.12
N GLN A 10 -2.22 -6.51 -7.19
CA GLN A 10 -1.59 -6.74 -8.49
C GLN A 10 -0.08 -6.49 -8.45
N THR A 11 0.39 -5.51 -7.67
CA THR A 11 1.84 -5.31 -7.46
C THR A 11 2.47 -6.54 -6.81
N LEU A 12 1.88 -7.10 -5.74
CA LEU A 12 2.40 -8.36 -5.17
C LEU A 12 2.37 -9.51 -6.19
N LYS A 13 1.27 -9.67 -6.95
CA LYS A 13 1.18 -10.73 -7.97
C LYS A 13 2.29 -10.61 -9.01
N LYS A 14 2.57 -9.40 -9.50
CA LYS A 14 3.67 -9.11 -10.43
C LYS A 14 5.02 -9.52 -9.83
N HIS A 15 5.20 -9.29 -8.53
CA HIS A 15 6.41 -9.63 -7.80
C HIS A 15 6.37 -11.03 -7.14
N ARG A 16 5.53 -11.94 -7.63
CA ARG A 16 5.39 -13.33 -7.12
C ARG A 16 5.20 -13.40 -5.60
N PHE A 17 4.40 -12.48 -5.06
CA PHE A 17 4.12 -12.35 -3.62
C PHE A 17 5.39 -12.16 -2.77
N GLN A 18 6.46 -11.60 -3.32
CA GLN A 18 7.58 -11.10 -2.53
C GLN A 18 7.28 -9.68 -2.03
N PRO A 19 7.83 -9.26 -0.87
CA PRO A 19 7.75 -7.88 -0.42
C PRO A 19 8.27 -6.89 -1.48
N VAL A 20 7.59 -5.74 -1.60
CA VAL A 20 7.93 -4.68 -2.55
C VAL A 20 8.03 -3.36 -1.80
N THR A 21 9.12 -2.63 -2.05
CA THR A 21 9.30 -1.25 -1.56
C THR A 21 9.33 -0.31 -2.76
N LEU A 22 8.49 0.73 -2.74
CA LEU A 22 8.41 1.76 -3.76
C LEU A 22 8.68 3.13 -3.13
N GLU A 23 9.60 3.90 -3.71
CA GLU A 23 10.03 5.19 -3.17
C GLU A 23 9.76 6.32 -4.16
N GLY A 24 9.41 7.50 -3.64
CA GLY A 24 9.24 8.69 -4.47
C GLY A 24 8.59 9.86 -3.74
N ASN A 25 8.97 11.07 -4.15
CA ASN A 25 8.38 12.33 -3.68
C ASN A 25 8.40 12.47 -2.13
N GLY A 26 9.42 11.93 -1.46
CA GLY A 26 9.52 11.96 0.00
C GLY A 26 8.70 10.89 0.72
N TYR A 27 8.14 9.90 0.01
CA TYR A 27 7.40 8.79 0.58
C TYR A 27 8.04 7.44 0.25
N VAL A 28 7.82 6.48 1.13
CA VAL A 28 8.18 5.06 0.96
C VAL A 28 6.92 4.22 1.17
N LEU A 29 6.54 3.42 0.19
CA LEU A 29 5.44 2.47 0.28
C LEU A 29 6.01 1.06 0.36
N GLU A 30 5.79 0.40 1.49
CA GLU A 30 6.05 -1.01 1.66
C GLU A 30 4.78 -1.81 1.41
N ILE A 31 4.89 -2.89 0.63
CA ILE A 31 3.80 -3.82 0.32
C ILE A 31 4.29 -5.23 0.63
N ARG A 32 3.50 -6.00 1.39
CA ARG A 32 3.88 -7.32 1.89
C ARG A 32 2.72 -8.29 1.76
N PRO A 33 2.96 -9.61 1.59
CA PRO A 33 1.90 -10.61 1.75
C PRO A 33 1.25 -10.48 3.13
N TYR A 34 -0.08 -10.54 3.19
CA TYR A 34 -0.84 -10.43 4.43
C TYR A 34 -1.58 -11.73 4.74
N HIS A 35 -1.17 -12.40 5.81
CA HIS A 35 -1.68 -13.69 6.28
C HIS A 35 -1.72 -14.81 5.20
N GLY A 36 -2.24 -15.99 5.54
CA GLY A 36 -2.29 -17.17 4.65
C GLY A 36 -3.24 -17.07 3.45
N LYS A 37 -3.66 -15.86 3.07
CA LYS A 37 -4.55 -15.56 1.95
C LYS A 37 -3.81 -14.73 0.88
N LEU A 38 -4.36 -14.64 -0.33
CA LEU A 38 -3.83 -13.81 -1.42
C LEU A 38 -4.18 -12.33 -1.21
N GLU A 39 -3.63 -11.73 -0.16
CA GLU A 39 -3.90 -10.37 0.29
C GLU A 39 -2.60 -9.56 0.39
N ALA A 40 -2.70 -8.23 0.21
CA ALA A 40 -1.60 -7.30 0.33
C ALA A 40 -1.75 -6.44 1.58
N GLY A 41 -0.77 -6.48 2.46
CA GLY A 41 -0.57 -5.52 3.53
C GLY A 41 0.28 -4.37 3.02
N PHE A 42 0.07 -3.16 3.52
CA PHE A 42 0.88 -2.01 3.16
C PHE A 42 1.15 -1.07 4.33
N ILE A 43 2.27 -0.36 4.24
CA ILE A 43 2.59 0.79 5.08
C ILE A 43 3.13 1.89 4.17
N LEU A 44 2.55 3.08 4.26
CA LEU A 44 3.08 4.29 3.68
C LEU A 44 3.82 5.06 4.77
N TRP A 45 5.08 5.36 4.49
CA TRP A 45 5.96 6.19 5.29
C TRP A 45 6.21 7.52 4.59
N ARG A 46 6.44 8.58 5.37
CA ARG A 46 6.96 9.86 4.90
C ARG A 46 8.34 10.09 5.48
N MET A 47 9.25 10.58 4.65
CA MET A 47 10.58 11.01 5.06
C MET A 47 10.49 12.40 5.67
N GLU A 48 10.70 12.52 6.98
CA GLU A 48 10.73 13.79 7.71
C GLU A 48 12.06 13.89 8.47
N ALA A 49 12.84 14.94 8.19
CA ALA A 49 14.15 15.18 8.82
C ALA A 49 15.11 13.96 8.80
N GLY A 50 15.07 13.15 7.74
CA GLY A 50 15.91 11.95 7.61
C GLY A 50 15.36 10.71 8.34
N GLN A 51 14.14 10.76 8.86
CA GLN A 51 13.47 9.66 9.53
C GLN A 51 12.18 9.26 8.80
N LEU A 52 11.84 7.97 8.86
CA LEU A 52 10.57 7.45 8.34
C LEU A 52 9.48 7.58 9.40
N VAL A 53 8.45 8.36 9.09
CA VAL A 53 7.26 8.55 9.92
C VAL A 53 6.08 7.81 9.28
N PRO A 54 5.38 6.92 10.00
CA PRO A 54 4.25 6.19 9.44
C PRO A 54 3.08 7.14 9.17
N VAL A 55 2.50 7.05 7.97
CA VAL A 55 1.38 7.90 7.52
C VAL A 55 0.08 7.11 7.48
N ALA A 56 0.11 5.92 6.90
CA ALA A 56 -1.04 5.04 6.78
C ALA A 56 -0.60 3.60 6.68
N SER A 57 -1.39 2.68 7.22
CA SER A 57 -1.18 1.24 7.07
C SER A 57 -2.51 0.50 7.02
N GLY A 58 -2.51 -0.66 6.41
CA GLY A 58 -3.69 -1.49 6.27
C GLY A 58 -3.42 -2.71 5.43
N HIS A 59 -4.50 -3.39 5.04
CA HIS A 59 -4.43 -4.54 4.14
C HIS A 59 -5.61 -4.57 3.16
N THR A 60 -5.49 -5.40 2.15
CA THR A 60 -6.55 -5.63 1.17
C THR A 60 -7.36 -6.86 1.55
N GLU A 61 -8.69 -6.77 1.54
CA GLU A 61 -9.56 -7.95 1.59
C GLU A 61 -10.79 -7.69 0.70
N ASN A 62 -11.17 -8.66 -0.13
CA ASN A 62 -12.35 -8.56 -1.01
C ASN A 62 -12.46 -7.25 -1.83
N ARG A 63 -11.32 -6.74 -2.32
CA ARG A 63 -11.20 -5.46 -3.07
C ARG A 63 -11.43 -4.19 -2.25
N HIS A 64 -11.43 -4.30 -0.93
CA HIS A 64 -11.48 -3.19 0.02
C HIS A 64 -10.13 -3.01 0.71
N LEU A 65 -9.90 -1.80 1.24
CA LEU A 65 -8.82 -1.54 2.19
C LEU A 65 -9.40 -1.66 3.59
N LEU A 66 -8.69 -2.38 4.47
CA LEU A 66 -9.06 -2.57 5.86
C LEU A 66 -7.92 -2.14 6.79
N THR A 67 -8.28 -1.69 8.00
CA THR A 67 -7.34 -1.50 9.11
C THR A 67 -6.81 -2.86 9.59
N ALA A 68 -5.82 -2.88 10.49
CA ALA A 68 -5.32 -4.14 11.05
C ALA A 68 -6.41 -4.92 11.82
N GLU A 69 -7.42 -4.23 12.34
CA GLU A 69 -8.56 -4.77 13.09
C GLU A 69 -9.72 -5.19 12.19
N GLY A 70 -9.62 -5.01 10.86
CA GLY A 70 -10.63 -5.44 9.89
C GLY A 70 -11.74 -4.41 9.61
N PHE A 71 -11.61 -3.17 10.07
CA PHE A 71 -12.56 -2.10 9.71
C PHE A 71 -12.23 -1.50 8.35
N ALA A 72 -13.25 -0.99 7.65
CA ALA A 72 -13.04 -0.28 6.39
C ALA A 72 -12.07 0.90 6.58
N LEU A 73 -10.95 0.89 5.86
CA LEU A 73 -9.95 1.94 5.88
C LEU A 73 -10.28 2.99 4.82
N GLN A 74 -10.69 4.17 5.27
CA GLN A 74 -10.86 5.34 4.42
C GLN A 74 -9.58 6.18 4.49
N LEU A 75 -8.87 6.27 3.37
CA LEU A 75 -7.69 7.12 3.26
C LEU A 75 -8.10 8.54 2.90
N PRO A 76 -7.43 9.56 3.46
CA PRO A 76 -7.52 10.91 2.93
C PRO A 76 -7.17 10.93 1.43
N PRO A 77 -7.84 11.76 0.59
CA PRO A 77 -7.66 11.74 -0.86
C PRO A 77 -6.22 11.95 -1.34
N ASP A 78 -5.45 12.77 -0.62
CA ASP A 78 -4.04 13.04 -0.88
C ASP A 78 -3.15 11.80 -0.61
N ILE A 79 -3.47 11.03 0.43
CA ILE A 79 -2.79 9.77 0.74
C ILE A 79 -3.11 8.70 -0.30
N GLU A 80 -4.38 8.55 -0.68
CA GLU A 80 -4.78 7.64 -1.75
C GLU A 80 -4.07 7.99 -3.07
N HIS A 81 -4.03 9.27 -3.43
CA HIS A 81 -3.33 9.74 -4.63
C HIS A 81 -1.82 9.45 -4.58
N THR A 82 -1.20 9.66 -3.42
CA THR A 82 0.22 9.39 -3.20
C THR A 82 0.55 7.91 -3.44
N ILE A 83 -0.19 6.99 -2.82
CA ILE A 83 -0.02 5.54 -3.02
C ILE A 83 -0.24 5.18 -4.49
N ALA A 84 -1.32 5.69 -5.10
CA ALA A 84 -1.62 5.43 -6.51
C ALA A 84 -0.51 5.91 -7.47
N SER A 85 0.17 7.01 -7.13
CA SER A 85 1.30 7.53 -7.92
C SER A 85 2.55 6.66 -7.81
N LEU A 86 2.88 6.17 -6.61
CA LEU A 86 4.01 5.27 -6.36
C LEU A 86 3.80 3.93 -7.11
N LEU A 87 2.58 3.37 -7.05
CA LEU A 87 2.21 2.14 -7.76
C LEU A 87 2.29 2.26 -9.29
N GLN A 88 2.16 3.46 -9.85
CA GLN A 88 2.31 3.70 -11.29
C GLN A 88 3.78 3.74 -11.72
N ARG A 89 4.68 4.18 -10.82
CA ARG A 89 6.13 4.30 -11.08
C ARG A 89 6.86 2.97 -10.99
N GLY A 90 6.40 2.05 -10.15
CA GLY A 90 6.94 0.68 -10.04
C GLY A 90 6.59 -0.24 -11.23
N ARG A 91 6.24 0.33 -12.39
CA ARG A 91 5.89 -0.40 -13.61
C ARG A 91 7.11 -0.91 -14.35
#